data_AF-A0A928BRF5-F1
#
_entry.id   AF-A0A928BRF5-F1
#
_cell.length_a   1.000
_cell.length_b   1.000
_cell.length_c   1.000
_cell.angle_alpha   90.00
_cell.angle_beta   90.00
_cell.angle_gamma   90.00
#
_symmetry.space_group_name_H-M   'P 1'
#
loop_
_entity.id
_entity.type
_entity.pdbx_description
1 polymer ?
#
loop_
_entity_poly.entity_id
_entity_poly.type
_entity_poly.pdbx_seq_one_letter_code
_entity_poly.pdbx_strand_id
1 'polypeptide(L)' 'MVKKICKNAHGVKVNRCCASCEHKCIEKDGTRVCAQMMIKLEQQFKCKQWLMSDGLKNAGKGGGEVRLKGTTEVIIK' A
#
# COMPACT_ATOMS: atom_id res chain seq x y z
N MET A 1 -13.56 3.85 16.80
CA MET A 1 -13.66 3.76 15.33
C MET A 1 -13.45 2.33 14.87
N VAL A 2 -14.40 1.71 14.17
CA VAL A 2 -14.26 0.33 13.68
C VAL A 2 -13.19 0.29 12.57
N LYS A 3 -12.10 -0.47 12.79
CA LYS A 3 -11.08 -0.73 11.77
C LYS A 3 -11.68 -1.70 10.75
N LYS A 4 -11.99 -1.23 9.54
CA LYS A 4 -12.39 -2.11 8.43
C LYS A 4 -11.15 -2.84 7.95
N ILE A 5 -11.09 -4.15 8.16
CA ILE A 5 -9.97 -5.02 7.78
C ILE A 5 -10.44 -5.90 6.61
N CYS A 6 -9.55 -6.14 5.65
CA CYS A 6 -9.72 -7.14 4.60
C CYS A 6 -8.53 -8.09 4.59
N LYS A 7 -8.64 -9.23 3.91
CA LYS A 7 -7.52 -10.14 3.69
C LYS A 7 -7.06 -10.05 2.23
N ASN A 8 -5.76 -10.13 2.00
CA ASN A 8 -5.24 -10.36 0.65
C ASN A 8 -5.34 -11.85 0.27
N ALA A 9 -4.91 -12.21 -0.93
CA ALA A 9 -4.94 -13.59 -1.44
C ALA A 9 -4.11 -14.58 -0.59
N HIS A 10 -3.15 -14.09 0.20
CA HIS A 10 -2.27 -14.89 1.06
C HIS A 10 -2.71 -14.91 2.53
N GLY A 11 -3.92 -14.43 2.83
CA GLY A 11 -4.50 -14.44 4.18
C GLY A 11 -4.00 -13.32 5.12
N VAL A 12 -3.16 -12.40 4.64
CA VAL A 12 -2.65 -11.26 5.43
C VAL A 12 -3.77 -10.25 5.65
N LYS A 13 -3.99 -9.87 6.90
CA LYS A 13 -4.97 -8.85 7.30
C LYS A 13 -4.44 -7.44 6.99
N VAL A 14 -5.18 -6.69 6.18
CA VAL A 14 -4.86 -5.33 5.75
C VAL A 14 -5.96 -4.36 6.21
N ASN A 15 -5.57 -3.28 6.88
CA ASN A 15 -6.49 -2.19 7.24
C ASN A 15 -6.92 -1.44 5.98
N ARG A 16 -8.20 -1.13 5.81
CA ARG A 16 -8.71 -0.33 4.68
C ARG A 16 -8.62 1.17 5.01
N CYS A 17 -7.48 1.79 4.72
CA CYS A 17 -7.22 3.22 4.92
C CYS A 17 -6.21 3.77 3.90
N CYS A 18 -5.97 5.08 3.90
CA CYS A 18 -5.06 5.74 2.97
C CYS A 18 -3.65 5.15 3.02
N ALA A 19 -3.15 4.75 4.19
CA ALA A 19 -1.81 4.18 4.32
C ALA A 19 -1.60 2.89 3.49
N SER A 20 -2.66 2.11 3.30
CA SER A 20 -2.67 0.84 2.55
C SER A 20 -3.28 0.96 1.15
N CYS A 21 -3.58 2.20 0.71
CA CYS A 21 -4.20 2.45 -0.58
C CYS A 21 -3.16 2.47 -1.71
N GLU A 22 -3.54 2.00 -2.89
CA GLU A 22 -2.75 2.09 -4.13
C GLU A 22 -2.58 3.54 -4.59
N HIS A 23 -3.61 4.38 -4.40
CA HIS A 23 -3.59 5.80 -4.80
C HIS A 23 -2.80 6.71 -3.83
N LYS A 24 -2.14 6.14 -2.82
CA LYS A 24 -1.34 6.91 -1.86
C LYS A 24 -0.06 7.41 -2.52
N CYS A 25 0.09 8.73 -2.58
CA CYS A 25 1.34 9.39 -2.93
C CYS A 25 1.93 10.09 -1.69
N ILE A 26 3.26 10.14 -1.63
CA ILE A 26 4.00 10.91 -0.63
C ILE A 26 4.83 11.92 -1.43
N GLU A 27 4.51 13.19 -1.25
CA GLU A 27 5.21 14.30 -1.88
C GLU A 27 6.60 14.50 -1.27
N LYS A 28 7.45 15.30 -1.93
CA LYS A 28 8.85 15.54 -1.50
C LYS A 28 8.97 16.15 -0.10
N ASP A 29 7.95 16.87 0.35
CA ASP A 29 7.84 17.47 1.68
C ASP A 29 7.33 16.49 2.75
N GLY A 30 7.08 15.22 2.38
CA GLY A 30 6.51 14.21 3.26
C GLY A 30 4.97 14.28 3.38
N THR A 31 4.32 15.21 2.70
CA THR A 31 2.86 15.32 2.68
C THR A 31 2.25 14.11 1.99
N ARG A 32 1.24 13.51 2.62
CA ARG A 32 0.44 12.43 2.03
C ARG A 32 -0.70 13.00 1.23
N VAL A 33 -0.78 12.61 -0.03
CA VAL A 33 -1.85 12.99 -0.94
C VAL A 33 -2.45 11.75 -1.59
N CYS A 34 -3.74 11.81 -1.91
CA CYS A 34 -4.36 10.80 -2.77
C CYS A 34 -4.27 11.27 -4.22
N ALA A 35 -3.56 10.52 -5.06
CA ALA A 35 -3.41 10.84 -6.48
C ALA A 35 -4.74 10.80 -7.27
N GLN A 36 -5.75 10.08 -6.77
CA GLN A 36 -7.06 10.02 -7.42
C GLN A 36 -8.00 11.16 -7.03
N MET A 37 -7.95 11.60 -5.76
CA MET A 37 -8.83 12.66 -5.25
C MET A 37 -8.15 14.04 -5.26
N MET A 38 -6.83 14.10 -5.47
CA MET A 38 -6.00 15.30 -5.45
C MET A 38 -6.12 16.11 -4.14
N ILE A 39 -6.30 15.42 -3.01
CA ILE A 39 -6.40 16.01 -1.67
C ILE A 39 -5.31 15.50 -0.73
N LYS A 40 -4.95 16.35 0.25
CA LYS A 40 -4.10 15.97 1.39
C LYS A 40 -4.89 15.11 2.36
N LEU A 41 -4.27 14.05 2.86
CA LEU A 41 -4.94 13.06 3.71
C LEU A 41 -4.07 12.62 4.88
N GLU A 42 -4.73 12.28 5.98
CA GLU A 42 -4.09 11.57 7.08
C GLU A 42 -3.95 10.06 6.79
N GLN A 43 -3.02 9.40 7.47
CA GLN A 43 -2.76 7.96 7.28
C GLN A 43 -4.01 7.09 7.49
N GLN A 44 -4.84 7.44 8.47
CA GLN A 44 -6.02 6.67 8.86
C GLN A 44 -7.28 7.04 8.06
N PHE A 45 -7.19 8.03 7.16
CA PHE A 45 -8.32 8.44 6.34
C PHE A 45 -8.88 7.26 5.53
N LYS A 46 -10.21 7.21 5.40
CA LYS A 46 -10.92 6.14 4.70
C LYS A 46 -11.84 6.76 3.65
N CYS A 47 -11.75 6.29 2.42
CA CYS A 47 -12.66 6.66 1.34
C CYS A 47 -13.35 5.42 0.75
N LYS A 48 -14.41 5.65 -0.04
CA LYS A 48 -15.13 4.58 -0.75
C LYS A 48 -14.34 4.03 -1.94
N GLN A 49 -13.42 4.82 -2.49
CA GLN A 49 -12.55 4.46 -3.63
C GLN A 49 -11.25 3.74 -3.19
N TRP A 50 -11.21 3.20 -1.97
CA TRP A 50 -10.01 2.52 -1.48
C TRP A 50 -9.72 1.27 -2.31
N LEU A 51 -8.49 1.16 -2.81
CA LEU A 51 -7.92 -0.03 -3.45
C LEU A 51 -6.66 -0.46 -2.68
N MET A 52 -6.53 -1.75 -2.41
CA MET A 52 -5.33 -2.29 -1.75
C MET A 52 -4.08 -2.01 -2.59
N SER A 53 -2.97 -1.57 -2.00
CA SER A 53 -1.72 -1.39 -2.77
C SER A 53 -1.11 -2.71 -3.22
N ASP A 54 -0.38 -2.71 -4.34
CA ASP A 54 0.23 -3.92 -4.90
C ASP A 54 1.19 -4.63 -3.94
N GLY A 55 1.98 -3.87 -3.19
CA GLY A 55 2.86 -4.44 -2.16
C GLY A 55 2.06 -5.20 -1.07
N LEU A 56 0.85 -4.73 -0.75
CA LEU A 56 -0.02 -5.41 0.20
C LEU A 56 -0.85 -6.53 -0.43
N LYS A 57 -1.21 -6.44 -1.72
CA LYS A 57 -1.84 -7.54 -2.47
C LYS A 57 -0.94 -8.79 -2.44
N ASN A 58 0.37 -8.59 -2.61
CA ASN A 58 1.38 -9.64 -2.66
C ASN A 58 2.07 -9.94 -1.32
N ALA A 59 1.72 -9.23 -0.24
CA ALA A 59 2.30 -9.46 1.08
C ALA A 59 2.03 -10.91 1.53
N GLY A 60 3.06 -11.61 2.01
CA GLY A 60 2.96 -13.02 2.39
C GLY A 60 3.21 -14.01 1.26
N LYS A 61 3.45 -13.54 0.02
CA LYS A 61 4.05 -14.37 -1.03
C LYS A 61 5.49 -14.71 -0.63
N GLY A 62 5.83 -16.00 -0.62
CA GLY A 62 7.21 -16.46 -0.41
C GLY A 62 8.13 -16.10 -1.58
N GLY A 63 9.45 -16.06 -1.33
CA GLY A 63 10.46 -15.70 -2.35
C GLY A 63 10.61 -14.20 -2.54
N GLY A 64 10.93 -13.46 -1.47
CA GLY A 64 11.04 -12.01 -1.50
C GLY A 64 11.96 -11.51 -2.61
N GLU A 65 11.44 -10.64 -3.47
CA GLU A 65 12.19 -10.00 -4.55
C GLU A 65 12.56 -8.58 -4.11
N VAL A 66 13.84 -8.32 -3.87
CA VAL A 66 14.34 -6.98 -3.57
C VAL A 66 14.78 -6.34 -4.88
N ARG A 67 13.97 -5.41 -5.40
CA ARG A 67 14.36 -4.58 -6.54
C ARG A 67 15.18 -3.40 -6.03
N LEU A 68 16.51 -3.52 -6.12
CA LEU A 68 17.40 -2.38 -5.98
C LEU A 68 17.25 -1.50 -7.23
N LYS A 69 16.89 -0.22 -7.06
CA LYS A 69 16.82 0.73 -8.18
C LYS A 69 18.20 0.80 -8.85
N GLY A 70 18.32 0.24 -10.05
CA GLY A 70 19.50 0.34 -10.90
C GLY A 70 20.43 -0.89 -10.95
N THR A 71 20.10 -2.01 -10.29
CA THR A 71 20.89 -3.24 -10.40
C THR A 71 20.03 -4.51 -10.48
N THR A 72 20.62 -5.53 -11.11
CA THR A 72 20.06 -6.84 -11.45
C THR A 72 19.34 -7.49 -10.26
N GLU A 73 18.16 -8.05 -10.58
CA GLU A 73 17.25 -8.75 -9.68
C GLU A 73 17.98 -9.78 -8.80
N VAL A 74 17.86 -9.65 -7.48
CA VAL A 74 18.32 -10.68 -6.54
C VAL A 74 17.08 -11.45 -6.06
N ILE A 75 16.91 -12.66 -6.61
CA ILE A 75 15.90 -13.61 -6.17
C ILE A 75 16.45 -14.33 -4.94
N ILE A 76 15.84 -14.10 -3.78
CA ILE A 76 16.14 -14.87 -2.57
C ILE A 76 15.31 -16.15 -2.63
N LYS A 77 15.98 -17.29 -2.88
CA LYS A 77 15.40 -18.64 -2.84
C LYS A 77 15.33 -19.18 -1.43
#